data_AF-A0A833UWN0-F1
#
_entry.id   AF-A0A833UWN0-F1
#
_cell.length_a   1.000
_cell.length_b   1.000
_cell.length_c   1.000
_cell.angle_alpha   90.00
_cell.angle_beta   90.00
_cell.angle_gamma   90.00
#
_symmetry.space_group_name_H-M   'P 1'
#
loop_
_entity.id
_entity.type
_entity.pdbx_description
1 polymer ?
#
loop_
_entity_poly.entity_id
_entity_poly.type
_entity_poly.pdbx_seq_one_letter_code
_entity_poly.pdbx_strand_id
1 'polypeptide(L)'
;MIRGNKAPQGQCNKENNSYCCIQGKACTIYKCSPPVSSHRKAKLTINSFEKGGDGGAPSECDNKFHPDNTPVVAQSTGWFNNKHKCLNYITIDGNGRSVKAKVVDECDSTMGCDANHDYQPPCCNNIVDASKAV
;
A
#
# COMPACT_ATOMS: atom_id res chain seq x y z
N MET A 1 3.02 -9.37 -15.47
CA MET A 1 4.30 -9.29 -14.74
C MET A 1 5.05 -8.08 -15.25
N ILE A 2 5.85 -7.44 -14.41
CA ILE A 2 6.81 -6.41 -14.82
C ILE A 2 8.23 -6.89 -14.52
N ARG A 3 9.22 -6.34 -15.23
CA ARG A 3 10.64 -6.60 -14.94
C ARG A 3 11.17 -5.47 -14.07
N GLY A 4 11.80 -5.82 -12.95
CA GLY A 4 12.38 -4.85 -12.05
C GLY A 4 13.51 -4.05 -12.71
N ASN A 5 13.44 -2.73 -12.59
CA ASN A 5 14.57 -1.84 -12.86
C ASN A 5 15.41 -1.69 -11.59
N LYS A 6 16.71 -1.48 -11.77
CA LYS A 6 17.61 -1.18 -10.65
C LYS A 6 17.32 0.25 -10.17
N ALA A 7 17.01 0.41 -8.88
CA ALA A 7 16.93 1.72 -8.26
C ALA A 7 18.28 2.45 -8.37
N PRO A 8 18.31 3.75 -8.75
CA PRO A 8 19.48 4.59 -8.55
C PRO A 8 19.87 4.66 -7.06
N GLN A 9 21.14 4.96 -6.80
CA GLN A 9 21.64 4.99 -5.43
C GLN A 9 20.85 6.00 -4.58
N GLY A 10 20.29 5.53 -3.46
CA GLY A 10 19.53 6.36 -2.52
C GLY A 10 18.06 6.63 -2.91
N GLN A 11 17.57 6.10 -4.04
CA GLN A 11 16.19 6.36 -4.50
C GLN A 11 15.17 5.28 -4.12
N CYS A 12 15.59 4.25 -3.38
CA CYS A 12 14.67 3.23 -2.88
C CYS A 12 14.71 3.22 -1.35
N ASN A 13 13.55 3.46 -0.75
CA ASN A 13 13.35 3.36 0.69
C ASN A 13 13.23 1.87 1.10
N LYS A 14 13.84 1.50 2.23
CA LYS A 14 13.80 0.16 2.83
C LYS A 14 13.19 0.15 4.23
N GLU A 15 12.61 1.27 4.66
CA GLU A 15 11.86 1.37 5.90
C GLU A 15 10.65 0.41 5.90
N ASN A 16 10.12 0.13 7.09
CA ASN A 16 8.98 -0.77 7.31
C ASN A 16 9.06 -2.15 6.62
N ASN A 17 10.28 -2.68 6.44
CA ASN A 17 10.56 -3.92 5.72
C ASN A 17 10.21 -3.88 4.21
N SER A 18 10.18 -2.69 3.62
CA SER A 18 10.15 -2.56 2.17
C SER A 18 11.46 -3.05 1.54
N TYR A 19 11.38 -3.49 0.29
CA TYR A 19 12.51 -4.01 -0.45
C TYR A 19 12.52 -3.43 -1.86
N CYS A 20 13.71 -3.21 -2.40
CA CYS A 20 13.88 -2.66 -3.73
C CYS A 20 13.73 -3.72 -4.80
N CYS A 21 13.25 -3.33 -5.97
CA CYS A 21 13.30 -4.19 -7.14
C CYS A 21 14.73 -4.54 -7.52
N ILE A 22 14.91 -5.79 -7.92
CA ILE A 22 16.19 -6.33 -8.39
C ILE A 22 16.15 -6.31 -9.91
N GLN A 23 17.22 -5.79 -10.53
CA GLN A 23 17.34 -5.70 -11.98
C GLN A 23 17.08 -7.07 -12.63
N GLY A 24 16.14 -7.11 -13.58
CA GLY A 24 15.82 -8.32 -14.34
C GLY A 24 14.99 -9.37 -13.58
N LYS A 25 14.73 -9.19 -12.28
CA LYS A 25 13.80 -10.05 -11.53
C LYS A 25 12.37 -9.74 -11.94
N ALA A 26 11.59 -10.77 -12.23
CA ALA A 26 10.17 -10.61 -12.55
C ALA A 26 9.35 -10.37 -11.26
N CYS A 27 8.46 -9.38 -11.31
CA CYS A 27 7.47 -9.09 -10.29
C CYS A 27 6.07 -9.40 -10.82
N THR A 28 5.28 -10.12 -10.02
CA THR A 28 3.88 -10.40 -10.34
C THR A 28 3.06 -9.13 -10.16
N ILE A 29 2.10 -8.93 -11.06
CA ILE A 29 1.12 -7.84 -10.97
C ILE A 29 -0.27 -8.43 -10.90
N TYR A 30 -1.18 -7.69 -10.30
CA TYR A 30 -2.57 -8.08 -10.11
C TYR A 30 -3.46 -6.90 -10.45
N LYS A 31 -4.54 -7.17 -11.19
CA LYS A 31 -5.62 -6.20 -11.41
C LYS A 31 -6.82 -6.46 -10.50
N CYS A 32 -6.81 -7.57 -9.80
CA CYS A 32 -7.90 -8.03 -8.95
C CYS A 32 -7.37 -8.51 -7.61
N SER A 33 -8.20 -8.30 -6.59
CA SER A 33 -7.99 -8.77 -5.23
C SER A 33 -8.97 -9.90 -4.92
N PRO A 34 -8.73 -10.71 -3.87
CA PRO A 34 -9.69 -11.72 -3.43
C PRO A 34 -11.09 -11.13 -3.19
N PRO A 35 -12.17 -11.93 -3.32
CA PRO A 35 -13.53 -11.44 -3.13
C PRO A 35 -13.74 -10.73 -1.79
N VAL A 36 -14.53 -9.65 -1.81
CA VAL A 36 -14.92 -8.93 -0.59
C VAL A 36 -16.11 -9.66 0.06
N SER A 37 -15.91 -10.15 1.29
CA SER A 37 -16.95 -10.69 2.17
C SER A 37 -17.07 -9.84 3.44
N SER A 38 -18.04 -10.14 4.31
CA SER A 38 -18.17 -9.48 5.62
C SER A 38 -16.90 -9.59 6.48
N HIS A 39 -16.20 -10.72 6.38
CA HIS A 39 -14.91 -10.96 7.04
C HIS A 39 -13.89 -11.45 6.01
N ARG A 40 -13.30 -10.51 5.28
CA ARG A 40 -12.20 -10.82 4.35
C ARG A 40 -10.89 -10.97 5.11
N LYS A 41 -10.11 -12.00 4.77
CA LYS A 41 -8.73 -12.14 5.26
C LYS A 41 -7.80 -11.27 4.43
N ALA A 42 -6.98 -10.49 5.10
CA ALA A 42 -5.95 -9.64 4.49
C ALA A 42 -4.64 -9.81 5.24
N LYS A 43 -3.53 -9.50 4.57
CA LYS A 43 -2.25 -9.29 5.23
C LYS A 43 -2.15 -7.81 5.56
N LEU A 44 -1.96 -7.50 6.84
CA LEU A 44 -1.66 -6.15 7.30
C LEU A 44 -0.17 -5.89 7.12
N THR A 45 0.18 -4.77 6.52
CA THR A 45 1.53 -4.21 6.46
C THR A 45 1.54 -2.83 7.10
N ILE A 46 2.73 -2.32 7.41
CA ILE A 46 2.91 -1.00 8.02
C ILE A 46 3.57 -0.09 6.99
N ASN A 47 3.03 1.11 6.84
CA ASN A 47 3.52 2.16 5.96
C ASN A 47 3.37 3.53 6.65
N SER A 48 4.28 4.45 6.34
CA SER A 48 4.16 5.86 6.71
C SER A 48 3.56 6.66 5.55
N PHE A 49 2.44 7.31 5.84
CA PHE A 49 1.75 8.21 4.92
C PHE A 49 2.20 9.67 5.11
N GLU A 50 3.24 9.91 5.91
CA GLU A 50 3.79 11.23 6.17
C GLU A 50 4.64 11.73 5.01
N LYS A 51 4.82 13.04 4.96
CA LYS A 51 5.74 13.65 4.00
C LYS A 51 7.17 13.19 4.32
N GLY A 52 7.80 12.52 3.36
CA GLY A 52 9.14 11.96 3.53
C GLY A 52 9.18 10.59 4.20
N GLY A 53 8.01 9.98 4.45
CA GLY A 53 7.90 8.56 4.78
C GLY A 53 8.07 7.65 3.55
N ASP A 54 7.88 6.35 3.75
CA ASP A 54 8.01 5.31 2.71
C ASP A 54 6.82 5.21 1.75
N GLY A 55 5.69 5.85 2.06
CA GLY A 55 4.57 6.01 1.13
C GLY A 55 4.88 6.95 -0.04
N GLY A 56 5.97 7.72 0.02
CA GLY A 56 6.48 8.53 -1.07
C GLY A 56 5.58 9.73 -1.40
N ALA A 57 4.57 9.53 -2.24
CA ALA A 57 3.67 10.55 -2.76
C ALA A 57 2.48 10.84 -1.82
N PRO A 58 1.79 11.98 -1.97
CA PRO A 58 0.51 12.21 -1.28
C PRO A 58 -0.54 11.17 -1.68
N SER A 59 -1.41 10.79 -0.74
CA SER A 59 -2.35 9.69 -0.94
C SER A 59 -3.42 9.96 -1.99
N GLU A 60 -3.75 8.93 -2.77
CA GLU A 60 -4.51 9.03 -4.01
C GLU A 60 -5.96 9.55 -3.85
N CYS A 61 -6.57 9.34 -2.67
CA CYS A 61 -7.95 9.74 -2.43
C CYS A 61 -8.15 11.25 -2.25
N ASP A 62 -7.17 11.94 -1.64
CA ASP A 62 -7.31 13.35 -1.25
C ASP A 62 -6.10 14.22 -1.55
N ASN A 63 -5.05 13.66 -2.17
CA ASN A 63 -3.78 14.31 -2.49
C ASN A 63 -3.11 14.92 -1.25
N LYS A 64 -3.18 14.22 -0.10
CA LYS A 64 -2.60 14.66 1.16
C LYS A 64 -1.66 13.62 1.76
N PHE A 65 -0.71 14.11 2.54
CA PHE A 65 0.01 13.28 3.50
C PHE A 65 -0.82 13.16 4.79
N HIS A 66 -0.71 12.04 5.46
CA HIS A 66 -1.42 11.73 6.70
C HIS A 66 -0.41 11.41 7.81
N PRO A 67 -0.51 12.04 9.00
CA PRO A 67 0.37 11.73 10.13
C PRO A 67 0.33 10.25 10.53
N ASP A 68 1.46 9.71 10.98
CA ASP A 68 1.59 8.30 11.39
C ASP A 68 0.67 7.95 12.57
N ASN A 69 0.27 8.96 13.36
CA ASN A 69 -0.65 8.82 14.48
C ASN A 69 -2.13 8.86 14.07
N THR A 70 -2.45 9.02 12.79
CA THR A 70 -3.82 9.02 12.26
C THR A 70 -4.13 7.63 11.70
N PRO A 71 -5.22 6.95 12.11
CA PRO A 71 -5.54 5.60 11.64
C PRO A 71 -6.05 5.63 10.20
N VAL A 72 -5.12 5.45 9.26
CA VAL A 72 -5.37 5.46 7.81
C VAL A 72 -4.75 4.24 7.15
N VAL A 73 -5.29 3.85 5.99
CA VAL A 73 -4.82 2.70 5.23
C VAL A 73 -4.84 2.92 3.72
N ALA A 74 -3.95 2.21 3.04
CA ALA A 74 -4.07 1.87 1.63
C ALA A 74 -4.68 0.47 1.45
N GLN A 75 -5.28 0.21 0.29
CA GLN A 75 -5.74 -1.14 -0.07
C GLN A 75 -5.18 -1.55 -1.43
N SER A 76 -4.92 -2.85 -1.61
CA SER A 76 -4.59 -3.40 -2.92
C SER A 76 -5.58 -2.94 -4.00
N THR A 77 -5.09 -2.69 -5.22
CA THR A 77 -5.86 -2.18 -6.37
C THR A 77 -7.29 -2.72 -6.50
N GLY A 78 -7.45 -4.05 -6.47
CA GLY A 78 -8.77 -4.66 -6.64
C GLY A 78 -9.76 -4.35 -5.52
N TRP A 79 -9.26 -4.14 -4.30
CA TRP A 79 -10.06 -3.70 -3.15
C TRP A 79 -10.27 -2.20 -3.10
N PHE A 80 -9.28 -1.42 -3.53
CA PHE A 80 -9.39 0.04 -3.68
C PHE A 80 -10.50 0.42 -4.66
N ASN A 81 -10.67 -0.41 -5.70
CA ASN A 81 -11.80 -0.38 -6.64
C ASN A 81 -11.95 1.01 -7.30
N ASN A 82 -10.91 1.47 -7.98
CA ASN A 82 -10.89 2.75 -8.71
C ASN A 82 -11.40 3.93 -7.86
N LYS A 83 -10.88 4.09 -6.63
CA LYS A 83 -11.29 5.11 -5.66
C LYS A 83 -12.70 4.99 -5.08
N HIS A 84 -13.50 3.98 -5.44
CA HIS A 84 -14.84 3.81 -4.87
C HIS A 84 -14.82 3.55 -3.34
N LYS A 85 -13.67 3.14 -2.80
CA LYS A 85 -13.46 2.99 -1.34
C LYS A 85 -12.84 4.20 -0.67
N CYS A 86 -12.49 5.24 -1.41
CA CYS A 86 -11.84 6.43 -0.86
C CYS A 86 -12.66 7.07 0.26
N LEU A 87 -11.94 7.48 1.30
CA LEU A 87 -12.44 8.20 2.47
C LEU A 87 -13.51 7.45 3.28
N ASN A 88 -13.81 6.20 2.93
CA ASN A 88 -14.64 5.32 3.72
C ASN A 88 -13.83 4.69 4.85
N TYR A 89 -14.51 4.37 5.94
CA TYR A 89 -13.91 3.64 7.05
C TYR A 89 -14.07 2.14 6.85
N ILE A 90 -13.02 1.40 7.19
CA ILE A 90 -13.07 -0.04 7.39
C ILE A 90 -12.82 -0.35 8.87
N THR A 91 -13.34 -1.48 9.33
CA THR A 91 -12.93 -2.08 10.59
C THR A 91 -11.88 -3.15 10.28
N ILE A 92 -10.76 -3.10 10.98
CA ILE A 92 -9.71 -4.11 10.93
C ILE A 92 -9.76 -4.88 12.23
N ASP A 93 -9.94 -6.20 12.14
CA ASP A 93 -10.02 -7.11 13.27
C ASP A 93 -8.77 -7.99 13.32
N GLY A 94 -8.09 -8.03 14.45
CA GLY A 94 -6.86 -8.82 14.64
C GLY A 94 -6.52 -9.00 16.11
N ASN A 95 -6.06 -10.20 16.50
CA ASN A 95 -5.67 -10.53 17.88
C ASN A 95 -6.73 -10.17 18.95
N GLY A 96 -8.02 -10.33 18.64
CA GLY A 96 -9.13 -10.01 19.53
C GLY A 96 -9.38 -8.51 19.72
N ARG A 97 -8.73 -7.66 18.92
CA ARG A 97 -8.90 -6.20 18.91
C ARG A 97 -9.46 -5.75 17.56
N SER A 98 -10.07 -4.57 17.58
CA SER A 98 -10.63 -3.94 16.38
C SER A 98 -10.27 -2.47 16.34
N VAL A 99 -9.96 -1.96 15.15
CA VAL A 99 -9.68 -0.54 14.91
C VAL A 99 -10.42 -0.07 13.68
N LYS A 100 -10.96 1.16 13.73
CA LYS A 100 -11.51 1.83 12.55
C LYS A 100 -10.43 2.66 11.89
N ALA A 101 -10.17 2.41 10.61
CA ALA A 101 -9.21 3.16 9.83
C ALA A 101 -9.83 3.68 8.53
N LYS A 102 -9.40 4.85 8.08
CA LYS A 102 -9.88 5.47 6.85
C LYS A 102 -9.05 5.02 5.66
N VAL A 103 -9.71 4.61 4.57
CA VAL A 103 -9.02 4.34 3.31
C VAL A 103 -8.63 5.67 2.67
N VAL A 104 -7.34 5.92 2.51
CA VAL A 104 -6.81 7.16 1.93
C VAL A 104 -6.01 6.93 0.65
N ASP A 105 -5.57 5.69 0.40
CA ASP A 105 -4.64 5.42 -0.69
C ASP A 105 -4.85 4.05 -1.38
N GLU A 106 -4.18 3.89 -2.52
CA GLU A 106 -4.02 2.62 -3.21
C GLU A 106 -2.65 2.00 -2.91
N CYS A 107 -2.63 0.72 -2.58
CA CYS A 107 -1.41 -0.09 -2.65
C CYS A 107 -1.34 -0.69 -4.06
N ASP A 108 -0.69 -0.01 -4.98
CA ASP A 108 -0.71 -0.35 -6.41
C ASP A 108 -0.10 -1.73 -6.65
N SER A 109 -0.95 -2.67 -7.08
CA SER A 109 -0.57 -4.05 -7.40
C SER A 109 -0.38 -4.27 -8.90
N THR A 110 -0.57 -3.23 -9.72
CA THR A 110 -0.47 -3.23 -11.18
C THR A 110 0.86 -2.72 -11.69
N MET A 111 1.51 -1.80 -10.98
CA MET A 111 2.79 -1.19 -11.33
C MET A 111 3.75 -1.11 -10.14
N GLY A 112 4.99 -0.71 -10.41
CA GLY A 112 6.10 -0.70 -9.45
C GLY A 112 7.45 -0.73 -10.17
N CYS A 113 8.54 -0.78 -9.40
CA CYS A 113 9.91 -0.82 -9.91
C CYS A 113 10.28 0.36 -10.82
N ASP A 114 9.67 1.52 -10.58
CA ASP A 114 9.92 2.76 -11.30
C ASP A 114 10.02 3.94 -10.31
N ALA A 115 10.30 5.14 -10.83
CA ALA A 115 10.51 6.33 -10.01
C ALA A 115 9.26 6.81 -9.25
N ASN A 116 8.05 6.49 -9.71
CA ASN A 116 6.82 6.90 -9.03
C ASN A 116 6.52 6.03 -7.82
N HIS A 117 7.11 4.83 -7.77
CA HIS A 117 6.93 3.85 -6.70
C HIS A 117 8.21 3.67 -5.88
N ASP A 118 9.12 4.65 -5.87
CA ASP A 118 10.43 4.58 -5.19
C ASP A 118 11.22 3.30 -5.50
N TYR A 119 11.05 2.77 -6.71
CA TYR A 119 11.60 1.48 -7.16
C TYR A 119 11.26 0.29 -6.26
N GLN A 120 10.20 0.39 -5.46
CA GLN A 120 9.59 -0.69 -4.71
C GLN A 120 8.75 -1.56 -5.66
N PRO A 121 8.62 -2.87 -5.38
CA PRO A 121 7.84 -3.78 -6.20
C PRO A 121 6.34 -3.46 -6.15
N PRO A 122 5.57 -3.96 -7.14
CA PRO A 122 4.12 -3.95 -7.05
C PRO A 122 3.62 -4.61 -5.77
N CYS A 123 2.56 -4.04 -5.21
CA CYS A 123 1.89 -4.56 -4.03
C CYS A 123 1.29 -5.94 -4.30
N CYS A 124 1.18 -6.76 -3.25
CA CYS A 124 0.37 -7.98 -3.31
C CYS A 124 -1.12 -7.63 -3.40
N ASN A 125 -1.95 -8.54 -3.88
CA ASN A 125 -3.36 -8.27 -4.12
C ASN A 125 -4.29 -8.45 -2.91
N ASN A 126 -3.75 -8.76 -1.74
CA ASN A 126 -4.49 -9.02 -0.51
C ASN A 126 -3.96 -8.21 0.69
N ILE A 127 -3.44 -7.01 0.43
CA ILE A 127 -2.82 -6.12 1.40
C ILE A 127 -3.81 -5.06 1.88
N VAL A 128 -3.77 -4.82 3.19
CA VAL A 128 -4.19 -3.57 3.81
C VAL A 128 -2.91 -2.97 4.39
N ASP A 129 -2.50 -1.83 3.85
CA ASP A 129 -1.25 -1.19 4.24
C ASP A 129 -1.54 -0.03 5.16
N ALA A 130 -1.07 -0.08 6.40
CA ALA A 130 -1.65 0.71 7.48
C ALA A 130 -0.64 1.63 8.14
N SER A 131 -1.12 2.79 8.60
CA SER A 131 -0.30 3.69 9.41
C SER A 131 0.05 3.06 10.75
N LYS A 132 1.08 3.59 11.41
CA LYS A 132 1.54 3.10 12.73
C LYS A 132 0.47 3.18 13.84
N ALA A 133 -0.56 4.00 13.65
CA ALA A 133 -1.68 4.14 14.59
C ALA A 133 -2.70 3.00 14.54
N VAL A 134 -2.69 2.19 13.48
CA VAL A 134 -3.58 1.04 13.26
C VAL A 134 -3.02 -0.20 13.95
#